data_AF-A0AAD7A2H4-F1
#
_entry.id   AF-A0AAD7A2H4-F1
#
_cell.length_a   1.000
_cell.length_b   1.000
_cell.length_c   1.000
_cell.angle_alpha   90.00
_cell.angle_beta   90.00
_cell.angle_gamma   90.00
#
_symmetry.space_group_name_H-M   'P 1'
#
loop_
_entity.id
_entity.type
_entity.pdbx_description
1 polymer ?
#
loop_
_entity_poly.entity_id
_entity_poly.type
_entity_poly.pdbx_seq_one_letter_code
_entity_poly.pdbx_strand_id
1 'polypeptide(L)'
;HDAVVERINQQGHDDRKLAWLTLSWIINAERPLRPSELEEALSVQPGDRKIDPESLLDVQTTASARVGLVMLNEKDDTIRLMHYTIQNYLERIQSRQFPEAQLQITMTCFTYLSLDFAAV
;
A
#
# COMPACT_ATOMS: atom_id res chain seq x y z
N HIS A 1 -20.29 1.20 0.83
CA HIS A 1 -19.00 1.82 0.48
C HIS A 1 -18.48 2.62 1.66
N ASP A 2 -19.27 3.50 2.29
CA ASP A 2 -18.85 4.24 3.50
C ASP A 2 -18.48 3.34 4.71
N ALA A 3 -19.18 2.22 4.89
CA ALA A 3 -18.85 1.24 5.94
C ALA A 3 -17.42 0.68 5.86
N VAL A 4 -16.77 0.73 4.68
CA VAL A 4 -15.37 0.31 4.51
C VAL A 4 -14.42 1.34 5.10
N VAL A 5 -14.67 2.61 4.80
CA VAL A 5 -13.88 3.74 5.29
C VAL A 5 -14.05 3.89 6.80
N GLU A 6 -15.25 3.68 7.31
CA GLU A 6 -15.50 3.65 8.75
C GLU A 6 -14.69 2.57 9.45
N ARG A 7 -14.60 1.35 8.90
CA ARG A 7 -13.77 0.29 9.48
C ARG A 7 -12.29 0.65 9.51
N ILE A 8 -11.77 1.22 8.42
CA ILE A 8 -10.39 1.71 8.36
C ILE A 8 -10.17 2.80 9.43
N ASN A 9 -11.13 3.72 9.56
CA ASN A 9 -11.02 4.84 10.48
C ASN A 9 -11.20 4.46 11.97
N GLN A 10 -11.82 3.30 12.25
CA GLN A 10 -11.96 2.72 13.59
C GLN A 10 -10.70 1.96 14.06
N GLN A 11 -9.74 1.71 13.18
CA GLN A 11 -8.46 1.10 13.56
C GLN A 11 -7.59 2.07 14.39
N GLY A 12 -6.57 1.53 15.05
CA GLY A 12 -5.53 2.32 15.70
C GLY A 12 -4.84 3.27 14.70
N HIS A 13 -4.23 4.33 15.20
CA HIS A 13 -3.63 5.38 14.37
C HIS A 13 -2.69 4.82 13.29
N ASP A 14 -1.79 3.92 13.68
CA ASP A 14 -0.76 3.37 12.79
C ASP A 14 -1.34 2.35 11.80
N ASP A 15 -2.26 1.50 12.25
CA ASP A 15 -3.00 0.57 11.38
C ASP A 15 -3.81 1.32 10.33
N ARG A 16 -4.51 2.38 10.74
CA ARG A 16 -5.28 3.24 9.83
C ARG A 16 -4.37 3.90 8.79
N LYS A 17 -3.22 4.42 9.21
CA LYS A 17 -2.22 5.02 8.30
C LYS A 17 -1.70 3.98 7.31
N LEU A 18 -1.37 2.78 7.78
CA LEU A 18 -0.89 1.69 6.95
C LEU A 18 -1.94 1.20 5.96
N ALA A 19 -3.21 1.11 6.38
CA ALA A 19 -4.33 0.77 5.51
C ALA A 19 -4.50 1.80 4.38
N TRP A 20 -4.48 3.10 4.70
CA TRP A 20 -4.55 4.15 3.68
C TRP A 20 -3.34 4.15 2.75
N LEU A 21 -2.13 3.97 3.28
CA LEU A 21 -0.92 3.86 2.46
C LEU A 21 -1.00 2.68 1.50
N THR A 22 -1.44 1.51 1.98
CA THR A 22 -1.65 0.30 1.17
C THR A 22 -2.65 0.56 0.04
N LEU A 23 -3.81 1.15 0.36
CA LEU A 23 -4.83 1.47 -0.63
C LEU A 23 -4.33 2.50 -1.65
N SER A 24 -3.57 3.50 -1.21
CA SER A 24 -2.96 4.47 -2.11
C SER A 24 -1.98 3.84 -3.09
N TRP A 25 -1.16 2.89 -2.66
CA TRP A 25 -0.29 2.15 -3.58
C TRP A 25 -1.09 1.37 -4.64
N ILE A 26 -2.14 0.66 -4.22
CA ILE A 26 -2.97 -0.13 -5.15
C ILE A 26 -3.70 0.77 -6.16
N ILE A 27 -4.19 1.94 -5.72
CA ILE A 27 -5.01 2.83 -6.56
C ILE A 27 -4.16 3.68 -7.50
N ASN A 28 -2.99 4.15 -7.05
CA ASN A 28 -2.17 5.10 -7.82
C ASN A 28 -1.08 4.41 -8.66
N ALA A 29 -0.90 3.10 -8.55
CA ALA A 29 0.04 2.37 -9.39
C ALA A 29 -0.44 2.33 -10.85
N GLU A 30 0.50 2.51 -11.78
CA GLU A 30 0.22 2.49 -13.23
C GLU A 30 -0.29 1.12 -13.70
N ARG A 31 0.16 0.05 -13.03
CA ARG A 31 -0.30 -1.32 -13.24
C ARG A 31 -0.56 -2.01 -11.90
N PRO A 32 -1.33 -3.11 -11.88
CA PRO A 32 -1.44 -3.95 -10.69
C PRO A 32 -0.05 -4.36 -10.16
N LEU A 33 0.13 -4.24 -8.85
CA LEU A 33 1.37 -4.58 -8.14
C LEU A 33 1.41 -6.06 -7.82
N ARG A 34 2.59 -6.67 -7.82
CA ARG A 34 2.81 -7.99 -7.19
C ARG A 34 2.82 -7.86 -5.67
N PRO A 35 2.58 -8.95 -4.91
CA PRO A 35 2.78 -8.95 -3.47
C PRO A 35 4.12 -8.39 -3.05
N SER A 36 5.22 -8.94 -3.55
CA SER A 36 6.58 -8.50 -3.19
C SER A 36 6.83 -7.02 -3.47
N GLU A 37 6.28 -6.47 -4.56
CA GLU A 37 6.42 -5.04 -4.89
C GLU A 37 5.72 -4.16 -3.85
N LEU A 38 4.54 -4.57 -3.38
CA LEU A 38 3.82 -3.83 -2.35
C LEU A 38 4.46 -4.01 -0.97
N GLU A 39 5.00 -5.20 -0.66
CA GLU A 39 5.73 -5.47 0.58
C GLU A 39 6.95 -4.55 0.70
N GLU A 40 7.81 -4.54 -0.33
CA GLU A 40 8.97 -3.64 -0.38
C GLU A 40 8.55 -2.17 -0.26
N ALA A 41 7.51 -1.75 -0.98
CA ALA A 41 7.05 -0.37 -0.96
C ALA A 41 6.52 0.07 0.42
N LEU A 42 5.87 -0.81 1.17
CA LEU A 42 5.35 -0.51 2.51
C LEU A 42 6.45 -0.54 3.59
N SER A 43 7.55 -1.22 3.33
CA SER A 43 8.67 -1.40 4.26
C SER A 43 9.73 -0.32 4.18
N VAL A 44 9.81 0.38 3.05
CA VAL A 44 10.74 1.50 2.87
C VAL A 44 10.23 2.75 3.58
N GLN A 45 11.03 3.25 4.53
CA GLN A 45 10.82 4.51 5.22
C GLN A 45 11.68 5.62 4.60
N PRO A 46 11.18 6.86 4.52
CA PRO A 46 11.97 7.99 4.04
C PRO A 46 13.32 8.13 4.76
N GLY A 47 14.41 8.11 3.99
CA GLY A 47 15.77 8.22 4.51
C GLY A 47 16.49 6.88 4.71
N ASP A 48 15.83 5.75 4.45
CA ASP A 48 16.48 4.45 4.42
C ASP A 48 17.61 4.42 3.38
N ARG A 49 18.70 3.73 3.74
CA ARG A 49 19.84 3.48 2.84
C ARG A 49 19.91 2.05 2.34
N LYS A 50 19.20 1.14 3.01
CA LYS A 50 19.10 -0.29 2.69
C LYS A 50 17.71 -0.77 3.10
N ILE A 51 17.19 -1.77 2.39
CA ILE A 51 15.98 -2.50 2.81
C ILE A 51 16.38 -3.42 3.96
N ASP A 52 15.69 -3.29 5.09
CA ASP A 52 15.80 -4.23 6.19
C ASP A 52 14.84 -5.41 5.92
N PRO A 53 15.33 -6.65 5.73
CA PRO A 53 14.46 -7.80 5.55
C PRO A 53 13.49 -8.02 6.72
N GLU A 54 13.83 -7.55 7.93
CA GLU A 54 12.95 -7.64 9.10
C GLU A 54 11.82 -6.59 9.08
N SER A 55 11.94 -5.54 8.25
CA SER A 55 10.88 -4.54 8.07
C SER A 55 9.88 -4.93 6.97
N LEU A 56 10.14 -6.01 6.21
CA LEU A 56 9.23 -6.54 5.18
C LEU A 56 7.86 -6.88 5.79
N LEU A 57 6.85 -6.13 5.35
CA LEU A 57 5.48 -6.33 5.80
C LEU A 57 4.83 -7.38 4.92
N ASP A 58 4.39 -8.51 5.48
CA ASP A 58 3.58 -9.48 4.74
C ASP A 58 2.24 -8.84 4.37
N VAL A 59 2.04 -8.59 3.08
CA VAL A 59 0.86 -7.90 2.56
C VAL A 59 -0.39 -8.77 2.69
N GLN A 60 -0.27 -10.09 2.61
CA GLN A 60 -1.42 -10.99 2.82
C GLN A 60 -1.85 -10.93 4.28
N THR A 61 -0.91 -10.95 5.22
CA THR A 61 -1.23 -10.85 6.66
C THR A 61 -1.65 -9.43 7.07
N THR A 62 -1.20 -8.40 6.36
CA THR A 62 -1.45 -6.99 6.74
C THR A 62 -2.68 -6.40 6.06
N ALA A 63 -2.83 -6.59 4.74
CA ALA A 63 -3.89 -5.97 3.93
C ALA A 63 -5.15 -6.85 3.81
N SER A 64 -5.00 -8.17 3.62
CA SER A 64 -6.14 -9.10 3.52
C SER A 64 -6.81 -9.28 4.87
N ALA A 65 -6.03 -9.47 5.95
CA ALA A 65 -6.58 -9.77 7.27
C ALA A 65 -7.28 -8.58 7.96
N ARG A 66 -6.88 -7.33 7.67
CA ARG A 66 -7.35 -6.16 8.45
C ARG A 66 -8.43 -5.33 7.77
N VAL A 67 -8.56 -5.40 6.44
CA VAL A 67 -9.53 -4.58 5.71
C VAL A 67 -10.44 -5.41 4.79
N GLY A 68 -10.01 -6.62 4.39
CA GLY A 68 -10.82 -7.49 3.54
C GLY A 68 -11.21 -6.82 2.22
N LEU A 69 -10.40 -5.90 1.71
CA LEU A 69 -10.64 -5.17 0.46
C LEU A 69 -9.71 -5.59 -0.66
N VAL A 70 -8.64 -6.31 -0.31
CA VAL A 70 -7.55 -6.65 -1.20
C VAL A 70 -7.61 -8.14 -1.47
N MET A 71 -7.41 -8.53 -2.73
CA MET A 71 -7.38 -9.91 -3.17
C MET A 71 -6.14 -10.15 -4.05
N LEU A 72 -5.62 -11.36 -3.98
CA LEU A 72 -4.60 -11.83 -4.91
C LEU A 72 -5.28 -12.42 -6.14
N ASN A 73 -4.88 -11.95 -7.32
CA ASN A 73 -5.26 -12.58 -8.57
C ASN A 73 -4.26 -13.70 -8.89
N GLU A 74 -4.68 -14.94 -8.69
CA GLU A 74 -3.84 -16.13 -8.89
C GLU A 74 -3.33 -16.31 -10.33
N LYS A 75 -4.00 -15.71 -11.31
CA LYS A 75 -3.63 -15.86 -12.73
C LYS A 75 -2.38 -15.09 -13.12
N ASP A 76 -2.19 -13.91 -12.55
CA ASP A 76 -1.09 -12.99 -12.90
C ASP A 76 -0.21 -12.61 -11.70
N ASP A 77 -0.51 -13.15 -10.51
CA ASP A 77 0.19 -12.87 -9.26
C ASP A 77 0.19 -11.37 -8.93
N THR A 78 -0.97 -10.74 -9.07
CA THR A 78 -1.16 -9.31 -8.80
C THR A 78 -2.20 -9.03 -7.74
N ILE A 79 -1.98 -7.95 -7.01
CA ILE A 79 -2.87 -7.41 -5.99
C ILE A 79 -3.91 -6.53 -6.65
N ARG A 80 -5.17 -6.76 -6.28
CA ARG A 80 -6.31 -5.98 -6.75
C ARG A 80 -7.31 -5.72 -5.62
N LEU A 81 -8.17 -4.74 -5.80
CA LEU A 81 -9.33 -4.56 -4.92
C LEU A 81 -10.40 -5.60 -5.25
N MET A 82 -11.11 -6.09 -4.22
CA MET A 82 -12.14 -7.14 -4.37
C MET A 82 -13.24 -6.80 -5.38
N HIS A 83 -13.49 -5.51 -5.61
CA HIS A 83 -14.51 -5.08 -6.54
C HIS A 83 -14.16 -3.74 -7.20
N TYR A 84 -14.42 -3.61 -8.50
CA TYR A 84 -14.17 -2.37 -9.25
C TYR A 84 -14.94 -1.16 -8.71
N THR A 85 -16.10 -1.38 -8.08
CA THR A 85 -16.88 -0.30 -7.46
C THR A 85 -16.22 0.25 -6.20
N ILE A 86 -15.46 -0.58 -5.47
CA ILE A 86 -14.66 -0.16 -4.32
C ILE A 86 -13.50 0.71 -4.82
N GLN A 87 -12.84 0.32 -5.91
CA GLN A 87 -11.81 1.12 -6.55
C GLN A 87 -12.32 2.51 -6.93
N ASN A 88 -13.39 2.58 -7.73
CA ASN A 88 -13.99 3.87 -8.15
C ASN A 88 -14.42 4.74 -6.97
N TYR A 89 -14.89 4.13 -5.88
CA TYR A 89 -15.27 4.86 -4.68
C TYR A 89 -14.04 5.40 -3.94
N LEU A 90 -13.01 4.57 -3.74
CA LEU A 90 -11.78 4.97 -3.06
C LEU A 90 -11.01 6.04 -3.86
N GLU A 91 -10.94 5.92 -5.18
CA GLU A 91 -10.33 6.93 -6.07
C GLU A 91 -10.93 8.33 -5.87
N ARG A 92 -12.23 8.43 -5.58
CA ARG A 92 -12.94 9.70 -5.38
C ARG A 92 -12.67 10.32 -4.01
N ILE A 93 -12.35 9.52 -3.00
CA ILE A 93 -12.26 10.00 -1.61
C ILE A 93 -10.83 9.98 -1.07
N GLN A 94 -9.89 9.27 -1.71
CA GLN A 94 -8.53 9.10 -1.21
C GLN A 94 -7.83 10.44 -1.01
N SER A 95 -8.02 11.43 -1.90
CA SER A 95 -7.39 12.75 -1.77
C SER A 95 -7.89 13.53 -0.55
N ARG A 96 -9.10 13.24 -0.07
CA ARG A 96 -9.67 13.83 1.15
C ARG A 96 -9.26 13.05 2.39
N GLN A 97 -9.21 11.72 2.31
CA GLN A 97 -8.93 10.84 3.45
C GLN A 97 -7.43 10.70 3.72
N PHE A 98 -6.60 10.78 2.68
CA PHE A 98 -5.16 10.65 2.74
C PHE A 98 -4.47 11.56 1.69
N PRO A 99 -4.52 12.89 1.89
CA PRO A 99 -3.99 13.86 0.93
C PRO A 99 -2.49 13.71 0.65
N GLU A 100 -1.73 13.15 1.60
CA GLU A 100 -0.29 12.94 1.48
C GLU A 100 0.09 11.71 0.63
N ALA A 101 -0.88 10.94 0.12
CA ALA A 101 -0.66 9.70 -0.63
C ALA A 101 0.43 9.83 -1.70
N GLN A 102 0.28 10.77 -2.62
CA GLN A 102 1.23 10.96 -3.73
C GLN A 102 2.62 11.38 -3.25
N LEU A 103 2.68 12.22 -2.21
CA LEU A 103 3.95 12.63 -1.61
C LEU A 103 4.66 11.43 -0.98
N GLN A 104 3.95 10.60 -0.21
CA GLN A 104 4.50 9.40 0.41
C GLN A 104 5.00 8.41 -0.65
N ILE A 105 4.18 8.11 -1.67
CA ILE A 105 4.58 7.24 -2.78
C ILE A 105 5.85 7.77 -3.46
N THR A 106 5.90 9.06 -3.76
CA THR A 106 7.06 9.70 -4.41
C THR A 106 8.30 9.61 -3.53
N MET A 107 8.19 9.89 -2.22
CA MET A 107 9.30 9.83 -1.28
C MET A 107 9.82 8.40 -1.11
N THR A 108 8.92 7.42 -1.07
CA THR A 108 9.27 6.00 -1.02
C THR A 108 10.00 5.57 -2.30
N CYS A 109 9.47 5.90 -3.49
CA CYS A 109 10.15 5.64 -4.75
C CYS A 109 11.53 6.30 -4.81
N PHE A 110 11.63 7.55 -4.39
CA PHE A 110 12.90 8.28 -4.36
C PHE A 110 13.91 7.63 -3.41
N THR A 111 13.44 7.20 -2.24
CA THR A 111 14.28 6.50 -1.25
C THR A 111 14.73 5.15 -1.80
N TYR A 112 13.83 4.37 -2.39
CA TYR A 112 14.12 3.08 -3.02
C TYR A 112 15.20 3.21 -4.11
N LEU A 113 15.08 4.22 -4.98
CA LEU A 113 16.07 4.50 -6.02
C LEU A 113 17.41 5.02 -5.48
N SER A 114 17.41 5.55 -4.25
CA SER A 114 18.60 6.05 -3.56
C SER A 114 19.22 5.02 -2.61
N LEU A 115 18.69 3.79 -2.56
CA LEU A 115 19.26 2.73 -1.75
C LEU A 115 20.67 2.42 -2.26
N ASP A 116 21.58 2.23 -1.31
CA ASP A 116 22.92 1.73 -1.61
C ASP A 116 22.76 0.26 -2.02
N PHE A 117 22.65 0.00 -3.31
CA PHE A 117 22.92 -1.32 -3.85
C PHE A 117 24.39 -1.58 -3.56
N ALA A 118 24.68 -2.26 -2.45
CA ALA A 118 26.01 -2.77 -2.20
C ALA A 118 26.37 -3.62 -3.43
N ALA A 119 27.30 -3.12 -4.24
CA ALA A 119 27.89 -3.88 -5.33
C ALA A 119 28.44 -5.16 -4.69
N VAL A 120 27.77 -6.28 -4.98
CA VAL A 120 28.25 -7.62 -4.66
C VAL A 120 29.45 -7.92 -5.53
#